data_AF-A0A1P8M0K9-F1
#
_entry.id   AF-A0A1P8M0K9-F1
#
_cell.length_a   1.000
_cell.length_b   1.000
_cell.length_c   1.000
_cell.angle_alpha   90.00
_cell.angle_beta   90.00
_cell.angle_gamma   90.00
#
_symmetry.space_group_name_H-M   'P 1'
#
loop_
_entity.id
_entity.type
_entity.pdbx_description
1 polymer ?
#
loop_
_entity_poly.entity_id
_entity_poly.type
_entity_poly.pdbx_seq_one_letter_code
_entity_poly.pdbx_strand_id
1 'polypeptide(L)'
;MGSLIEFITWHREHGTSPDNRPVLEHMMKFFTAYAHISDGAAVTEMDPELIAALVASLIEYDAELAASFCASLHEYIHFLVDTGRWSGTREGKRALHTVVYHGMHHENLLPRGGRGGRPAPLKRLAATTGDCPGKPTKTA
;
A
#
# COMPACT_ATOMS: atom_id res chain seq x y z
N MET A 1 3.41 10.70 -12.60
CA MET A 1 4.85 10.37 -12.71
C MET A 1 5.78 11.42 -12.08
N GLY A 2 5.44 12.72 -12.05
CA GLY A 2 6.32 13.76 -11.45
C GLY A 2 6.76 13.49 -10.01
N SER A 3 5.83 13.08 -9.13
CA SER A 3 6.14 12.79 -7.71
C SER A 3 7.13 11.64 -7.51
N LEU A 4 7.22 10.66 -8.43
CA LEU A 4 8.16 9.54 -8.28
C LEU A 4 9.58 9.97 -8.67
N ILE A 5 9.72 10.79 -9.71
CA ILE A 5 11.01 11.34 -10.13
C ILE A 5 11.58 12.23 -9.03
N GLU A 6 10.75 13.11 -8.45
CA GLU A 6 11.14 13.96 -7.33
C GLU A 6 11.51 13.14 -6.09
N PHE A 7 10.77 12.06 -5.81
CA PHE A 7 11.11 11.13 -4.73
C PHE A 7 12.47 10.47 -4.95
N ILE A 8 12.79 10.00 -6.16
CA ILE A 8 14.10 9.38 -6.43
C ILE A 8 15.25 10.39 -6.26
N THR A 9 15.05 11.64 -6.67
CA THR A 9 16.03 12.70 -6.41
C THR A 9 16.22 12.92 -4.92
N TRP A 10 15.11 13.04 -4.17
CA TRP A 10 15.15 13.21 -2.71
C TRP A 10 15.81 12.01 -2.01
N HIS A 11 15.51 10.77 -2.45
CA HIS A 11 16.06 9.54 -1.89
C HIS A 11 17.57 9.44 -2.09
N ARG A 12 18.13 9.94 -3.20
CA ARG A 12 19.59 9.97 -3.39
C ARG A 12 20.32 10.84 -2.36
N GLU A 13 19.64 11.83 -1.82
CA GLU A 13 20.19 12.79 -0.86
C GLU A 13 19.89 12.39 0.60
N HIS A 14 18.73 11.79 0.86
CA HIS A 14 18.18 11.56 2.21
C HIS A 14 17.88 10.08 2.53
N GLY A 15 17.86 9.23 1.50
CA GLY A 15 17.53 7.82 1.61
C GLY A 15 18.60 7.02 2.35
N THR A 16 18.18 5.88 2.89
CA THR A 16 19.06 5.02 3.69
C THR A 16 19.89 4.06 2.83
N SER A 17 19.49 3.85 1.56
CA SER A 17 20.15 2.95 0.61
C SER A 17 20.69 3.72 -0.59
N PRO A 18 21.90 3.39 -1.09
CA PRO A 18 22.39 3.93 -2.36
C PRO A 18 21.74 3.27 -3.60
N ASP A 19 21.14 2.07 -3.47
CA ASP A 19 20.46 1.41 -4.60
C ASP A 19 18.99 1.85 -4.69
N ASN A 20 18.73 2.68 -5.70
CA ASN A 20 17.40 3.22 -6.02
C ASN A 20 16.47 2.22 -6.72
N ARG A 21 17.02 1.15 -7.32
CA ARG A 21 16.23 0.23 -8.16
C ARG A 21 15.14 -0.50 -7.37
N PRO A 22 15.43 -1.17 -6.23
CA PRO A 22 14.38 -1.84 -5.47
C PRO A 22 13.33 -0.85 -4.95
N VAL A 23 13.76 0.33 -4.51
CA VAL A 23 12.87 1.42 -4.04
C VAL A 23 11.91 1.86 -5.15
N LEU A 24 12.43 2.08 -6.36
CA LEU A 24 11.63 2.44 -7.53
C LEU A 24 10.61 1.34 -7.88
N GLU A 25 11.06 0.09 -7.92
CA GLU A 25 10.20 -1.05 -8.24
C GLU A 25 9.07 -1.20 -7.22
N HIS A 26 9.38 -1.08 -5.92
CA HIS A 26 8.38 -1.11 -4.85
C HIS A 26 7.37 0.02 -5.00
N MET A 27 7.81 1.26 -5.24
CA MET A 27 6.92 2.41 -5.36
C MET A 27 6.04 2.35 -6.62
N MET A 28 6.56 1.85 -7.75
CA MET A 28 5.74 1.65 -8.95
C MET A 28 4.63 0.62 -8.73
N LYS A 29 4.96 -0.53 -8.11
CA LYS A 29 3.99 -1.56 -7.75
C LYS A 29 2.98 -1.02 -6.74
N PHE A 30 3.46 -0.28 -5.73
CA PHE A 30 2.64 0.35 -4.72
C PHE A 30 1.59 1.28 -5.33
N PHE A 31 2.00 2.27 -6.13
CA PHE A 31 1.06 3.24 -6.70
C PHE A 31 -0.01 2.58 -7.56
N THR A 32 0.37 1.54 -8.31
CA THR A 32 -0.57 0.75 -9.13
C THR A 32 -1.58 0.01 -8.24
N ALA A 33 -1.10 -0.70 -7.21
CA ALA A 33 -1.96 -1.44 -6.30
C ALA A 33 -2.85 -0.50 -5.49
N TYR A 34 -2.30 0.58 -4.95
CA TYR A 34 -2.99 1.55 -4.12
C TYR A 34 -4.11 2.25 -4.90
N ALA A 35 -3.84 2.73 -6.11
CA ALA A 35 -4.85 3.34 -6.96
C ALA A 35 -6.02 2.40 -7.23
N HIS A 36 -5.76 1.09 -7.35
CA HIS A 36 -6.81 0.10 -7.57
C HIS A 36 -7.64 -0.19 -6.32
N ILE A 37 -7.00 -0.37 -5.15
CA ILE A 37 -7.71 -0.73 -3.90
C ILE A 37 -8.39 0.45 -3.20
N SER A 38 -7.93 1.68 -3.47
CA SER A 38 -8.44 2.90 -2.84
C SER A 38 -9.45 3.65 -3.72
N ASP A 39 -9.88 3.05 -4.83
CA ASP A 39 -10.76 3.68 -5.83
C ASP A 39 -10.23 5.04 -6.32
N GLY A 40 -8.91 5.11 -6.54
CA GLY A 40 -8.22 6.30 -7.05
C GLY A 40 -7.88 7.37 -6.00
N ALA A 41 -7.91 7.06 -4.70
CA ALA A 41 -7.49 7.99 -3.66
C ALA A 41 -6.04 8.47 -3.86
N ALA A 42 -5.77 9.71 -3.44
CA ALA A 42 -4.46 10.30 -3.58
C ALA A 42 -3.43 9.63 -2.65
N VAL A 43 -2.24 9.33 -3.18
CA VAL A 43 -1.11 8.79 -2.40
C VAL A 43 -0.52 9.81 -1.40
N THR A 44 -0.94 11.07 -1.48
CA THR A 44 -0.60 12.13 -0.50
C THR A 44 -1.45 12.07 0.76
N GLU A 45 -2.52 11.26 0.76
CA GLU A 45 -3.41 10.97 1.88
C GLU A 45 -3.68 9.47 1.91
N MET A 46 -2.63 8.70 2.22
CA MET A 46 -2.73 7.25 2.29
C MET A 46 -3.58 6.81 3.47
N ASP A 47 -4.52 5.89 3.21
CA ASP A 47 -5.35 5.25 4.23
C ASP A 47 -4.54 4.20 5.01
N PRO A 48 -4.30 4.39 6.31
CA PRO A 48 -3.55 3.44 7.12
C PRO A 48 -4.15 2.03 7.15
N GLU A 49 -5.47 1.88 7.06
CA GLU A 49 -6.14 0.57 7.10
C GLU A 49 -5.90 -0.22 5.81
N LEU A 50 -5.99 0.46 4.65
CA LEU A 50 -5.66 -0.15 3.36
C LEU A 50 -4.19 -0.56 3.30
N ILE A 51 -3.28 0.29 3.81
CA ILE A 51 -1.86 -0.04 3.87
C ILE A 51 -1.60 -1.21 4.82
N ALA A 52 -2.28 -1.27 5.98
CA ALA A 52 -2.14 -2.40 6.90
C ALA A 52 -2.57 -3.72 6.24
N ALA A 53 -3.67 -3.73 5.48
CA ALA A 53 -4.12 -4.91 4.75
C ALA A 53 -3.15 -5.34 3.64
N LEU A 54 -2.58 -4.37 2.91
CA LEU A 54 -1.55 -4.62 1.89
C LEU A 54 -0.30 -5.24 2.52
N VAL A 55 0.21 -4.64 3.60
CA VAL A 55 1.41 -5.13 4.28
C VAL A 55 1.18 -6.52 4.87
N ALA A 56 0.03 -6.76 5.50
CA ALA A 56 -0.32 -8.09 6.01
C ALA A 56 -0.30 -9.16 4.89
N SER A 57 -0.86 -8.82 3.72
CA SER A 57 -0.84 -9.71 2.55
C SER A 57 0.57 -9.97 2.03
N LEU A 58 1.44 -8.95 2.06
CA LEU A 58 2.85 -9.10 1.71
C LEU A 58 3.59 -9.98 2.72
N ILE A 59 3.37 -9.80 4.02
CA ILE A 59 3.98 -10.63 5.07
C ILE A 59 3.63 -12.11 4.88
N GLU A 60 2.36 -12.41 4.57
CA GLU A 60 1.92 -13.79 4.30
C GLU A 60 2.56 -14.39 3.05
N TYR A 61 2.87 -13.56 2.06
CA TYR A 61 3.50 -13.99 0.81
C TYR A 61 5.02 -14.15 0.95
N ASP A 62 5.68 -13.11 1.45
CA ASP A 62 7.12 -13.00 1.67
C ASP A 62 7.40 -11.87 2.68
N ALA A 63 7.84 -12.26 3.88
CA ALA A 63 8.09 -11.33 4.97
C ALA A 63 9.25 -10.35 4.67
N GLU A 64 10.31 -10.80 4.00
CA GLU A 64 11.47 -9.96 3.66
C GLU A 64 11.11 -8.93 2.59
N LEU A 65 10.29 -9.33 1.62
CA LEU A 65 9.70 -8.42 0.66
C LEU A 65 8.82 -7.38 1.36
N ALA A 66 8.00 -7.79 2.33
CA ALA A 66 7.16 -6.89 3.10
C ALA A 66 7.99 -5.86 3.88
N ALA A 67 9.08 -6.28 4.53
CA ALA A 67 9.98 -5.38 5.24
C ALA A 67 10.64 -4.37 4.29
N SER A 68 11.17 -4.84 3.16
CA SER A 68 11.79 -3.99 2.13
C SER A 68 10.81 -2.99 1.52
N PHE A 69 9.57 -3.44 1.30
CA PHE A 69 8.46 -2.59 0.86
C PHE A 69 8.13 -1.52 1.90
N CYS A 70 8.01 -1.90 3.18
CA CYS A 70 7.70 -0.95 4.26
C CYS A 70 8.79 0.09 4.47
N ALA A 71 10.07 -0.29 4.31
CA ALA A 71 11.19 0.66 4.34
C ALA A 71 11.08 1.69 3.20
N SER A 72 10.77 1.22 1.98
CA SER A 72 10.59 2.09 0.82
C SER A 72 9.41 3.05 1.01
N LEU A 73 8.29 2.56 1.58
CA LEU A 73 7.09 3.36 1.85
C LEU A 73 7.33 4.36 2.99
N HIS A 74 8.08 3.96 4.01
CA HIS A 74 8.49 4.84 5.11
C HIS A 74 9.28 6.04 4.59
N GLU A 75 10.25 5.82 3.69
CA GLU A 75 10.99 6.90 3.04
C GLU A 75 10.10 7.79 2.17
N TYR A 76 9.13 7.21 1.45
CA TYR A 76 8.18 8.01 0.66
C TYR A 76 7.30 8.92 1.54
N ILE A 77 6.89 8.46 2.72
CA ILE A 77 6.14 9.28 3.68
C ILE A 77 6.99 10.47 4.15
N HIS A 78 8.27 10.25 4.47
CA HIS A 78 9.19 11.34 4.83
C HIS A 78 9.36 12.34 3.69
N PHE A 79 9.56 11.86 2.46
CA PHE A 79 9.58 12.73 1.28
C PHE A 79 8.33 13.61 1.18
N LEU A 80 7.14 13.03 1.36
CA LEU A 80 5.89 13.80 1.31
C LEU A 80 5.82 14.86 2.41
N VAL A 81 6.34 14.57 3.60
CA VAL A 81 6.37 15.51 4.72
C VAL A 81 7.38 16.63 4.48
N ASP A 82 8.62 16.28 4.13
CA ASP A 82 9.72 17.21 3.95
C ASP A 82 9.46 18.19 2.80
N THR A 83 8.74 17.74 1.77
CA THR A 83 8.36 18.58 0.62
C THR A 83 7.01 19.27 0.78
N GLY A 84 6.34 19.11 1.93
CA GLY A 84 5.03 19.72 2.20
C GLY A 84 3.88 19.18 1.34
N ARG A 85 4.04 17.97 0.78
CA ARG A 85 3.07 17.31 -0.11
C ARG A 85 2.10 16.38 0.59
N TRP A 86 2.35 16.04 1.86
CA TRP A 86 1.40 15.29 2.67
C TRP A 86 0.11 16.09 2.86
N SER A 87 -1.01 15.57 2.37
CA SER A 87 -2.34 16.21 2.46
C SER A 87 -3.25 15.59 3.51
N GLY A 88 -2.86 14.44 4.09
CA GLY A 88 -3.65 13.77 5.13
C GLY A 88 -3.54 14.40 6.52
N THR A 89 -4.29 13.87 7.47
CA THR A 89 -4.25 14.32 8.87
C THR A 89 -2.95 13.91 9.57
N ARG A 90 -2.61 14.60 10.67
CA ARG A 90 -1.47 14.25 11.52
C ARG A 90 -1.65 12.87 12.16
N GLU A 91 -2.88 12.54 12.51
CA GLU A 91 -3.31 11.27 13.07
C GLU A 91 -3.17 10.15 12.05
N GLY A 92 -3.66 10.37 10.82
CA GLY A 92 -3.49 9.44 9.70
C GLY A 92 -2.02 9.17 9.41
N LYS A 93 -1.19 10.23 9.39
CA LYS A 93 0.26 10.09 9.25
C LYS A 93 0.87 9.22 10.35
N ARG A 94 0.49 9.44 11.61
CA ARG A 94 1.01 8.66 12.75
C ARG A 94 0.60 7.19 12.68
N ALA A 95 -0.66 6.92 12.34
CA ALA A 95 -1.16 5.58 12.15
C ALA A 95 -0.40 4.87 11.02
N LEU A 96 -0.20 5.55 9.90
CA LEU A 96 0.57 5.03 8.78
C LEU A 96 2.03 4.72 9.15
N HIS A 97 2.71 5.62 9.87
CA HIS A 97 4.06 5.35 10.40
C HIS A 97 4.09 4.10 11.29
N THR A 98 3.07 3.90 12.13
CA THR A 98 2.97 2.73 13.01
C THR A 98 2.87 1.45 12.19
N VAL A 99 2.00 1.43 11.18
CA VAL A 99 1.83 0.29 10.26
C VAL A 99 3.13 -0.05 9.54
N VAL A 100 3.78 0.92 8.90
CA VAL A 100 5.02 0.64 8.15
C VAL A 100 6.17 0.26 9.09
N TYR A 101 6.23 0.84 10.29
CA TYR A 101 7.25 0.49 11.29
C TYR A 101 7.15 -0.97 11.73
N HIS A 102 5.96 -1.43 12.10
CA HIS A 102 5.75 -2.83 12.45
C HIS A 102 5.98 -3.77 11.26
N GLY A 103 5.60 -3.34 10.04
CA GLY A 103 5.84 -4.10 8.82
C GLY A 103 7.33 -4.30 8.51
N MET A 104 8.18 -3.32 8.80
CA MET A 104 9.64 -3.42 8.70
C MET A 104 10.24 -4.44 9.67
N HIS A 105 9.61 -4.64 10.83
CA HIS A 105 10.11 -5.52 11.89
C HIS A 105 9.39 -6.87 11.98
N HIS A 106 8.50 -7.17 11.02
CA HIS A 106 7.63 -8.37 11.03
C HIS A 106 6.79 -8.51 12.31
N GLU A 107 6.48 -7.40 12.96
CA GLU A 107 5.65 -7.39 14.15
C GLU A 107 4.18 -7.48 13.74
N ASN A 108 3.39 -8.25 14.49
CA ASN A 108 1.96 -8.42 14.20
C ASN A 108 1.26 -7.06 14.13
N LEU A 109 0.78 -6.69 12.94
CA LEU A 109 0.11 -5.42 12.64
C LEU A 109 -1.29 -5.26 13.25
N LEU A 110 -1.79 -6.31 13.92
CA LEU A 110 -3.10 -6.27 14.54
C LEU A 110 -3.01 -5.73 15.97
N PRO A 111 -3.86 -4.77 16.36
CA PRO A 111 -4.06 -4.49 17.78
C PRO A 111 -4.52 -5.79 18.46
N ARG A 112 -3.87 -6.15 19.57
CA ARG A 112 -4.31 -7.22 20.48
C ARG A 112 -5.78 -6.98 20.89
N GLY A 113 -6.75 -7.49 20.13
CA GLY A 113 -8.17 -7.36 20.49
C GLY A 113 -9.24 -7.63 19.42
N GLY A 114 -8.93 -7.70 18.13
CA GLY A 114 -9.95 -7.90 17.09
C GLY A 114 -10.07 -9.35 16.62
N ARG A 115 -11.26 -9.97 16.78
CA ARG A 115 -11.57 -11.27 16.16
C ARG A 115 -11.35 -11.18 14.65
N GLY A 116 -10.50 -12.07 14.13
CA GLY A 116 -10.13 -12.10 12.73
C GLY A 116 -11.30 -12.34 11.80
N GLY A 117 -11.68 -11.30 11.06
CA GLY A 117 -12.18 -11.45 9.71
C GLY A 117 -10.97 -11.59 8.79
N ARG A 118 -10.75 -12.78 8.25
CA ARG A 118 -9.67 -13.06 7.30
C ARG A 118 -9.84 -12.11 6.08
N PRO A 119 -8.87 -11.25 5.71
CA PRO A 119 -8.94 -10.57 4.44
C PRO A 119 -8.92 -11.61 3.31
N ALA A 120 -9.73 -11.41 2.29
CA ALA A 120 -9.81 -12.35 1.17
C ALA A 120 -8.47 -12.38 0.42
N PRO A 121 -7.97 -13.57 0.03
CA PRO A 121 -6.72 -13.65 -0.71
C PRO A 121 -6.85 -12.90 -2.03
N LEU A 122 -5.78 -12.17 -2.39
CA LEU A 122 -5.59 -11.41 -3.65
C LEU A 122 -5.85 -12.21 -4.94
N LYS A 123 -6.11 -13.51 -4.86
CA LYS A 123 -6.54 -14.36 -5.99
C LYS A 123 -7.95 -14.05 -6.49
N ARG A 124 -8.77 -13.25 -5.79
CA ARG A 124 -10.14 -12.91 -6.24
C ARG A 124 -10.24 -11.71 -7.20
N LEU A 125 -9.18 -10.95 -7.41
CA LEU A 125 -9.20 -9.86 -8.40
C LEU A 125 -9.12 -10.35 -9.85
N ALA A 126 -8.78 -11.62 -10.08
CA ALA A 126 -8.54 -12.18 -11.41
C ALA A 126 -9.71 -13.03 -11.95
N ALA A 127 -10.87 -13.07 -11.29
CA ALA A 127 -11.99 -13.92 -11.70
C ALA A 127 -13.35 -13.24 -11.55
N THR A 128 -13.65 -12.30 -12.45
CA THR A 128 -15.02 -12.01 -12.89
C THR A 128 -15.02 -11.74 -14.40
N THR A 129 -14.66 -12.77 -15.17
CA THR A 129 -15.24 -12.95 -16.50
C THR A 129 -16.50 -13.80 -16.34
N GLY A 130 -17.63 -13.23 -16.78
CA GLY A 130 -18.84 -13.97 -17.14
C GLY A 130 -19.89 -14.09 -16.05
N ASP A 131 -20.91 -13.23 -16.10
CA ASP A 131 -22.30 -13.70 -16.29
C ASP A 131 -23.19 -12.49 -16.64
N CYS A 132 -23.65 -12.42 -17.89
CA CYS A 132 -24.74 -11.52 -18.28
C CYS A 132 -26.05 -12.33 -18.18
N PRO A 133 -26.97 -12.02 -17.26
CA PRO A 133 -28.24 -12.73 -17.19
C PRO A 133 -29.20 -12.15 -18.25
N GLY A 134 -29.21 -12.74 -19.43
CA GLY A 134 -30.16 -12.45 -20.50
C GLY A 134 -31.04 -13.65 -20.80
N LYS A 135 -32.11 -13.87 -20.04
CA LYS A 135 -33.37 -14.47 -20.51
C LYS A 135 -34.46 -14.45 -19.45
N PRO A 136 -35.65 -13.96 -19.82
CA PRO A 136 -36.88 -14.61 -19.39
C PRO A 136 -37.67 -15.14 -20.60
N THR A 137 -37.97 -16.44 -20.58
CA THR A 137 -38.99 -17.10 -21.42
C THR A 137 -40.14 -17.57 -20.54
N LYS A 138 -41.35 -17.02 -20.76
CA LYS A 138 -42.65 -17.71 -20.79
C LYS A 138 -43.74 -16.66 -21.09
N THR A 139 -44.42 -16.68 -22.23
CA THR A 139 -45.61 -17.50 -22.58
C THR A 139 -46.79 -17.32 -21.61
N ALA A 140 -47.76 -16.53 -22.06
CA ALA A 140 -49.18 -16.87 -22.10
C ALA A 140 -49.76 -16.21 -23.36
#